data_AF-A0A9E5XWK1-F1
#
_entry.id   AF-A0A9E5XWK1-F1
#
_cell.length_a   1.000
_cell.length_b   1.000
_cell.length_c   1.000
_cell.angle_alpha   90.00
_cell.angle_beta   90.00
_cell.angle_gamma   90.00
#
_symmetry.space_group_name_H-M   'P 1'
#
loop_
_entity.id
_entity.type
_entity.pdbx_description
1 polymer ?
#
loop_
_entity_poly.entity_id
_entity_poly.type
_entity_poly.pdbx_seq_one_letter_code
_entity_poly.pdbx_strand_id
1 'polypeptide(L)'
;MTKHNSEFPVKLFVFGTLRKGERLDYYTHGSFYAGKYYTEGQLMISETGSAYIDFEVKNTATIGELYYTDFSGLLRIDHLESTSGEFPKGYDLGVAPIWKLTGSKYNFSDKNKSFAFIYKRRNTPLKIESGDWLKRPKPIAEIERYIKNHKSEKINPDDLITHLIEYLKK
;
A
#
# COMPACT_ATOMS: atom_id res chain seq x y z
N MET A 1 22.89 6.87 1.82
CA MET A 1 22.43 7.76 0.74
C MET A 1 21.95 6.90 -0.43
N THR A 2 20.65 6.79 -0.62
CA THR A 2 19.98 5.89 -1.58
C THR A 2 19.86 6.54 -2.96
N LYS A 3 20.63 6.06 -3.94
CA LYS A 3 20.67 6.61 -5.31
C LYS A 3 19.57 6.10 -6.27
N HIS A 4 18.71 5.15 -5.90
CA HIS A 4 17.87 4.40 -6.86
C HIS A 4 16.38 4.82 -7.05
N ASN A 5 15.91 5.94 -6.47
CA ASN A 5 14.46 6.19 -6.40
C ASN A 5 13.72 6.61 -7.71
N SER A 6 14.38 6.73 -8.88
CA SER A 6 13.67 7.15 -10.11
C SER A 6 12.92 6.01 -10.80
N GLU A 7 13.43 4.78 -10.68
CA GLU A 7 12.85 3.61 -11.35
C GLU A 7 11.64 3.05 -10.59
N PHE A 8 11.53 3.37 -9.29
CA PHE A 8 10.55 2.77 -8.39
C PHE A 8 9.79 3.85 -7.59
N PRO A 9 8.90 4.63 -8.25
CA PRO A 9 8.17 5.71 -7.62
C PRO A 9 7.14 5.25 -6.58
N VAL A 10 6.75 3.97 -6.56
CA VAL A 10 5.69 3.46 -5.69
C VAL A 10 6.30 2.81 -4.46
N LYS A 11 6.05 3.39 -3.28
CA LYS A 11 6.46 2.84 -1.99
C LYS A 11 5.31 2.03 -1.39
N LEU A 12 5.43 0.71 -1.43
CA LEU A 12 4.37 -0.26 -1.11
C LEU A 12 4.71 -1.07 0.13
N PHE A 13 3.81 -1.09 1.10
CA PHE A 13 3.87 -1.92 2.30
C PHE A 13 3.02 -3.18 2.12
N VAL A 14 3.63 -4.35 2.29
CA VAL A 14 2.98 -5.67 2.19
C VAL A 14 3.08 -6.42 3.52
N PHE A 15 2.02 -7.10 3.95
CA PHE A 15 1.95 -7.68 5.31
C PHE A 15 1.38 -9.11 5.35
N GLY A 16 0.96 -9.65 4.22
CA GLY A 16 0.33 -10.97 4.09
C GLY A 16 0.98 -11.83 3.02
N THR A 17 0.16 -12.40 2.14
CA THR A 17 0.55 -13.37 1.10
C THR A 17 1.53 -12.82 0.05
N LEU A 18 1.72 -11.50 -0.03
CA LEU A 18 2.69 -10.84 -0.90
C LEU A 18 4.11 -10.75 -0.29
N ARG A 19 4.30 -11.16 0.98
CA ARG A 19 5.61 -11.14 1.63
C ARG A 19 6.54 -12.20 1.04
N LYS A 20 7.85 -11.98 1.15
CA LYS A 20 8.86 -12.90 0.63
C LYS A 20 8.67 -14.33 1.17
N GLY A 21 8.60 -15.32 0.28
CA GLY A 21 8.39 -16.73 0.61
C GLY A 21 6.93 -17.15 0.81
N GLU A 22 5.99 -16.21 0.72
CA GLU A 22 4.55 -16.50 0.79
C GLU A 22 3.96 -16.80 -0.59
N ARG A 23 2.73 -17.31 -0.62
CA ARG A 23 2.05 -17.82 -1.82
C ARG A 23 2.07 -16.86 -3.02
N LEU A 24 2.00 -15.56 -2.80
CA LEU A 24 1.88 -14.53 -3.84
C LEU A 24 3.13 -13.64 -3.92
N ASP A 25 4.28 -14.06 -3.37
CA ASP A 25 5.49 -13.23 -3.33
C ASP A 25 5.97 -12.79 -4.73
N TYR A 26 5.70 -13.61 -5.74
CA TYR A 26 6.13 -13.41 -7.11
C TYR A 26 5.57 -12.14 -7.76
N TYR A 27 4.47 -11.60 -7.22
CA TYR A 27 3.94 -10.30 -7.67
C TYR A 27 4.81 -9.12 -7.24
N THR A 28 5.63 -9.29 -6.20
CA THR A 28 6.61 -8.29 -5.78
C THR A 28 7.94 -8.41 -6.52
N HIS A 29 8.13 -9.45 -7.35
CA HIS A 29 9.34 -9.58 -8.17
C HIS A 29 9.54 -8.37 -9.08
N GLY A 30 10.81 -7.96 -9.22
CA GLY A 30 11.20 -6.73 -9.89
C GLY A 30 11.13 -5.48 -8.99
N SER A 31 10.61 -5.59 -7.76
CA SER A 31 10.61 -4.48 -6.80
C SER A 31 11.89 -4.47 -5.94
N PHE A 32 12.30 -3.30 -5.48
CA PHE A 32 13.42 -3.14 -4.55
C PHE A 32 12.96 -3.30 -3.09
N TYR A 33 13.46 -4.33 -2.41
CA TYR A 33 13.17 -4.58 -0.99
C TYR A 33 13.90 -3.59 -0.07
N ALA A 34 13.15 -2.85 0.74
CA ALA A 34 13.65 -1.80 1.62
C ALA A 34 13.79 -2.21 3.10
N GLY A 35 13.29 -3.39 3.48
CA GLY A 35 13.39 -3.93 4.83
C GLY A 35 12.05 -4.23 5.49
N LYS A 36 12.12 -4.64 6.76
CA LYS A 36 10.94 -4.88 7.60
C LYS A 36 10.44 -3.58 8.22
N TYR A 37 9.14 -3.39 8.12
CA TYR A 37 8.41 -2.25 8.66
C TYR A 37 7.22 -2.76 9.45
N TYR A 38 6.58 -1.87 10.20
CA TYR A 38 5.30 -2.16 10.83
C TYR A 38 4.34 -0.98 10.68
N THR A 39 3.06 -1.26 10.79
CA THR A 39 1.98 -0.26 10.87
C THR A 39 1.14 -0.52 12.12
N GLU A 40 0.43 0.48 12.60
CA GLU A 40 -0.51 0.31 13.71
C GLU A 40 -1.77 -0.39 13.21
N GLY A 41 -2.20 -1.43 13.93
CA GLY A 41 -3.37 -2.24 13.58
C GLY A 41 -3.12 -3.73 13.83
N GLN A 42 -4.21 -4.45 14.08
CA GLN A 42 -4.17 -5.88 14.35
C GLN A 42 -4.18 -6.67 13.04
N LEU A 43 -3.23 -7.58 12.87
CA LEU A 43 -3.25 -8.53 11.76
C LEU A 43 -4.37 -9.56 12.02
N MET A 44 -5.23 -9.71 11.04
CA MET A 44 -6.40 -10.58 11.07
C MET A 44 -6.38 -11.53 9.88
N ILE A 45 -7.05 -12.67 10.02
CA ILE A 45 -7.31 -13.60 8.93
C ILE A 45 -8.80 -13.55 8.57
N SER A 46 -9.11 -13.43 7.28
CA SER A 46 -10.49 -13.51 6.78
C SER A 46 -10.99 -14.96 6.84
N GLU A 47 -12.31 -15.12 6.76
CA GLU A 47 -12.97 -16.42 6.64
C GLU A 47 -12.46 -17.23 5.43
N THR A 48 -11.96 -16.53 4.41
CA THR A 48 -11.36 -17.10 3.19
C THR A 48 -9.85 -17.32 3.28
N GLY A 49 -9.25 -17.17 4.46
CA GLY A 49 -7.84 -17.47 4.72
C GLY A 49 -6.86 -16.37 4.28
N SER A 50 -7.34 -15.14 4.02
CA SER A 50 -6.49 -14.03 3.59
C SER A 50 -6.23 -13.03 4.69
N ALA A 51 -5.02 -12.48 4.72
CA ALA A 51 -4.60 -11.55 5.76
C ALA A 51 -5.12 -10.12 5.48
N TYR A 52 -5.68 -9.47 6.50
CA TYR A 52 -6.01 -8.05 6.48
C TYR A 52 -5.61 -7.37 7.79
N ILE A 53 -5.54 -6.04 7.80
CA ILE A 53 -5.28 -5.26 9.00
C ILE A 53 -6.58 -4.65 9.48
N ASP A 54 -6.92 -4.89 10.74
CA ASP A 54 -7.91 -4.11 11.46
C ASP A 54 -7.25 -2.87 12.07
N PHE A 55 -7.51 -1.71 11.45
CA PHE A 55 -6.97 -0.41 11.87
C PHE A 55 -7.74 0.22 13.04
N GLU A 56 -8.86 -0.37 13.47
CA GLU A 56 -9.61 0.11 14.64
C GLU A 56 -8.92 -0.33 15.94
N VAL A 57 -8.23 -1.46 15.93
CA VAL A 57 -7.42 -1.93 17.06
C VAL A 57 -6.15 -1.09 17.20
N LYS A 58 -6.05 -0.35 18.31
CA LYS A 58 -4.91 0.53 18.63
C LYS A 58 -3.85 -0.17 19.49
N ASN A 59 -2.64 0.38 19.51
CA ASN A 59 -1.50 -0.13 20.28
C ASN A 59 -1.06 -1.57 19.90
N THR A 60 -1.53 -2.08 18.77
CA THR A 60 -1.07 -3.33 18.17
C THR A 60 -0.29 -3.02 16.90
N ALA A 61 0.67 -3.87 16.55
CA ALA A 61 1.49 -3.68 15.36
C ALA A 61 1.32 -4.86 14.40
N THR A 62 1.12 -4.54 13.13
CA THR A 62 1.25 -5.50 12.04
C THR A 62 2.62 -5.33 11.40
N ILE A 63 3.43 -6.38 11.45
CA ILE A 63 4.73 -6.43 10.78
C ILE A 63 4.52 -6.76 9.30
N GLY A 64 5.22 -6.04 8.45
CA GLY A 64 5.29 -6.28 7.02
C GLY A 64 6.64 -5.95 6.44
N GLU A 65 6.66 -5.84 5.12
CA GLU A 65 7.82 -5.62 4.28
C GLU A 65 7.56 -4.40 3.41
N LEU A 66 8.57 -3.54 3.28
CA LEU A 66 8.49 -2.36 2.43
C LEU A 66 9.22 -2.65 1.12
N TYR A 67 8.54 -2.36 0.02
CA TYR A 67 9.08 -2.46 -1.33
C TYR A 67 8.96 -1.12 -2.05
N TYR A 68 9.93 -0.81 -2.89
CA TYR A 68 9.80 0.22 -3.92
C TYR A 68 9.55 -0.48 -5.25
N THR A 69 8.44 -0.17 -5.89
CA THR A 69 8.01 -0.79 -7.15
C THR A 69 7.72 0.29 -8.20
N ASP A 70 7.71 -0.12 -9.46
CA ASP A 70 7.32 0.74 -10.56
C ASP A 70 5.80 0.71 -10.74
N PHE A 71 5.27 1.54 -11.64
CA PHE A 71 3.83 1.53 -11.87
C PHE A 71 3.34 0.20 -12.45
N SER A 72 4.17 -0.50 -13.24
CA SER A 72 3.82 -1.82 -13.76
C SER A 72 3.67 -2.86 -12.66
N GLY A 73 4.53 -2.83 -11.63
CA GLY A 73 4.43 -3.69 -10.46
C GLY A 73 3.17 -3.42 -9.63
N LEU A 74 2.80 -2.16 -9.46
CA LEU A 74 1.53 -1.81 -8.83
C LEU A 74 0.34 -2.37 -9.63
N LEU A 75 0.32 -2.22 -10.95
CA LEU A 75 -0.75 -2.75 -11.80
C LEU A 75 -0.86 -4.29 -11.74
N ARG A 76 0.25 -5.01 -11.60
CA ARG A 76 0.23 -6.47 -11.43
C ARG A 76 -0.51 -6.88 -10.16
N ILE A 77 -0.28 -6.15 -9.07
CA ILE A 77 -0.96 -6.40 -7.78
C ILE A 77 -2.42 -5.94 -7.85
N ASP A 78 -2.71 -4.80 -8.47
CA ASP A 78 -4.09 -4.32 -8.66
C ASP A 78 -4.93 -5.28 -9.52
N HIS A 79 -4.31 -5.93 -10.50
CA HIS A 79 -4.97 -6.92 -11.32
C HIS A 79 -5.45 -8.13 -10.50
N LEU A 80 -4.72 -8.53 -9.45
CA LEU A 80 -5.14 -9.62 -8.56
C LEU A 80 -6.49 -9.38 -7.92
N GLU A 81 -6.76 -8.15 -7.46
CA GLU A 81 -8.06 -7.74 -6.90
C GLU A 81 -9.20 -7.94 -7.91
N SER A 82 -8.90 -7.69 -9.17
CA SER A 82 -9.90 -7.66 -10.24
C SER A 82 -10.23 -9.04 -10.80
N THR A 83 -9.28 -9.98 -10.77
CA THR A 83 -9.39 -11.24 -11.53
C THR A 83 -9.22 -12.52 -10.73
N SER A 84 -8.65 -12.48 -9.53
CA SER A 84 -8.32 -13.70 -8.80
C SER A 84 -9.39 -14.09 -7.79
N GLY A 85 -9.67 -15.40 -7.68
CA GLY A 85 -10.33 -15.98 -6.51
C GLY A 85 -9.38 -16.20 -5.33
N GLU A 86 -8.07 -16.04 -5.55
CA GLU A 86 -7.00 -16.24 -4.57
C GLU A 86 -6.64 -14.95 -3.82
N PHE A 87 -7.01 -13.79 -4.36
CA PHE A 87 -7.04 -12.52 -3.65
C PHE A 87 -8.50 -12.24 -3.29
N PRO A 88 -8.86 -12.03 -2.01
CA PRO A 88 -10.25 -11.76 -1.67
C PRO A 88 -10.66 -10.48 -2.34
N LYS A 89 -11.74 -10.53 -3.13
CA LYS A 89 -12.39 -9.32 -3.63
C LYS A 89 -12.61 -8.36 -2.48
N GLY A 90 -12.20 -7.12 -2.69
CA GLY A 90 -12.47 -6.04 -1.74
C GLY A 90 -11.27 -5.70 -0.88
N TYR A 91 -10.07 -5.61 -1.45
CA TYR A 91 -9.12 -4.62 -0.97
C TYR A 91 -9.11 -3.43 -1.92
N ASP A 92 -8.90 -2.26 -1.33
CA ASP A 92 -8.71 -1.03 -2.06
C ASP A 92 -7.32 -0.49 -1.74
N LEU A 93 -6.65 0.06 -2.76
CA LEU A 93 -5.38 0.73 -2.55
C LEU A 93 -5.61 1.99 -1.70
N GLY A 94 -4.92 2.06 -0.57
CA GLY A 94 -4.92 3.21 0.31
C GLY A 94 -3.51 3.55 0.78
N VAL A 95 -3.45 4.42 1.79
CA VAL A 95 -2.19 4.84 2.41
C VAL A 95 -2.26 4.54 3.91
N ALA A 96 -1.17 4.04 4.49
CA ALA A 96 -1.04 3.85 5.93
C ALA A 96 0.28 4.42 6.46
N PRO A 97 0.30 4.89 7.72
CA PRO A 97 1.54 5.21 8.39
C PRO A 97 2.35 3.93 8.64
N ILE A 98 3.66 4.01 8.46
CA ILE A 98 4.59 2.90 8.68
C ILE A 98 5.83 3.38 9.44
N TRP A 99 6.44 2.45 10.16
CA TRP A 99 7.66 2.66 10.94
C TRP A 99 8.66 1.56 10.64
N LYS A 100 9.94 1.91 10.57
CA LYS A 100 11.00 0.93 10.34
C LYS A 100 11.18 0.06 11.58
N LEU A 101 11.19 -1.26 11.41
CA LEU A 101 11.41 -2.17 12.52
C LEU A 101 12.89 -2.13 12.94
N THR A 102 13.17 -1.57 14.13
CA THR A 102 14.52 -1.37 14.68
C THR A 102 14.60 -1.94 16.10
N GLY A 103 14.34 -3.25 16.24
CA GLY A 103 14.36 -3.96 17.52
C GLY A 103 13.03 -4.64 17.85
N SER A 104 12.81 -4.92 19.13
CA SER A 104 11.67 -5.71 19.63
C SER A 104 10.49 -4.89 20.16
N LYS A 105 10.63 -3.56 20.27
CA LYS A 105 9.56 -2.68 20.76
C LYS A 105 9.00 -1.83 19.63
N TYR A 106 7.66 -1.80 19.52
CA TYR A 106 6.97 -0.92 18.60
C TYR A 106 6.84 0.49 19.21
N ASN A 107 7.15 1.49 18.39
CA ASN A 107 7.02 2.90 18.75
C ASN A 107 6.23 3.61 17.64
N PHE A 108 5.03 4.09 17.97
CA PHE A 108 4.15 4.78 17.03
C PHE A 108 4.32 6.30 17.03
N SER A 109 5.44 6.82 17.56
CA SER A 109 5.74 8.24 17.55
C SER A 109 5.98 8.78 16.14
N ASP A 110 5.69 10.07 15.97
CA ASP A 110 5.82 10.76 14.69
C ASP A 110 7.26 10.92 14.21
N LYS A 111 8.25 10.83 15.12
CA LYS A 111 9.67 11.05 14.81
C LYS A 111 10.21 10.16 13.68
N ASN A 112 9.69 8.94 13.57
CA ASN A 112 10.10 7.96 12.55
C ASN A 112 8.93 7.52 11.66
N LYS A 113 7.81 8.25 11.72
CA LYS A 113 6.60 7.95 10.94
C LYS A 113 6.85 8.31 9.48
N SER A 114 6.57 7.34 8.62
CA SER A 114 6.54 7.49 7.17
C SER A 114 5.16 7.03 6.69
N PHE A 115 4.86 7.20 5.41
CA PHE A 115 3.68 6.62 4.78
C PHE A 115 4.09 5.65 3.66
N ALA A 116 3.19 4.73 3.33
CA ALA A 116 3.30 3.84 2.18
C ALA A 116 1.92 3.49 1.65
N PHE A 117 1.87 3.13 0.37
CA PHE A 117 0.70 2.48 -0.21
C PHE A 117 0.51 1.11 0.42
N ILE A 118 -0.75 0.71 0.55
CA ILE A 118 -1.14 -0.55 1.15
C ILE A 118 -2.51 -0.96 0.59
N TYR A 119 -2.70 -2.25 0.33
CA TYR A 119 -4.03 -2.80 0.04
C TYR A 119 -4.77 -3.05 1.35
N LYS A 120 -5.87 -2.32 1.56
CA LYS A 120 -6.70 -2.42 2.77
C LYS A 120 -7.99 -3.13 2.47
N ARG A 121 -8.38 -4.10 3.31
CA ARG A 121 -9.68 -4.77 3.17
C ARG A 121 -10.82 -3.76 3.35
N ARG A 122 -11.80 -3.83 2.46
CA ARG A 122 -13.06 -3.09 2.49
C ARG A 122 -13.93 -3.69 3.59
N ASN A 123 -13.71 -3.23 4.82
CA ASN A 123 -14.49 -3.68 5.98
C ASN A 123 -15.85 -2.96 6.09
N THR A 124 -15.98 -1.78 5.47
CA THR A 124 -17.22 -0.99 5.43
C THR A 124 -17.53 -0.62 3.98
N PRO A 125 -18.82 -0.52 3.61
CA PRO A 125 -19.21 -0.02 2.29
C PRO A 125 -18.59 1.35 2.04
N LEU A 126 -17.85 1.50 0.94
CA LEU A 126 -17.38 2.82 0.51
C LEU A 126 -18.59 3.67 0.11
N LYS A 127 -18.83 4.73 0.86
CA LYS A 127 -19.89 5.68 0.54
C LYS A 127 -19.41 6.59 -0.60
N ILE A 128 -20.12 6.57 -1.73
CA ILE A 128 -19.91 7.52 -2.81
C ILE A 128 -20.81 8.72 -2.51
N GLU A 129 -20.24 9.77 -1.89
CA GLU A 129 -21.02 10.93 -1.42
C GLU A 129 -21.81 11.61 -2.54
N SER A 130 -21.27 11.62 -3.75
CA SER A 130 -21.94 12.19 -4.93
C SER A 130 -23.16 11.40 -5.41
N GLY A 131 -23.33 10.15 -4.98
CA GLY A 131 -24.29 9.21 -5.56
C GLY A 131 -23.97 8.75 -7.00
N ASP A 132 -22.87 9.22 -7.59
CA ASP A 132 -22.49 8.96 -8.98
C ASP A 132 -21.25 8.04 -9.03
N TRP A 133 -21.46 6.82 -9.54
CA TRP A 133 -20.42 5.79 -9.67
C TRP A 133 -19.18 6.28 -10.43
N LEU A 134 -19.32 7.20 -11.39
CA LEU A 134 -18.22 7.72 -12.17
C LEU A 134 -17.34 8.69 -11.39
N LYS A 135 -17.89 9.33 -10.35
CA LYS A 135 -17.22 10.30 -9.47
C LYS A 135 -16.53 9.67 -8.26
N ARG A 136 -16.56 8.34 -8.11
CA ARG A 136 -15.82 7.66 -7.04
C ARG A 136 -14.30 7.92 -7.18
N PRO A 137 -13.54 7.92 -6.06
CA PRO A 137 -12.09 7.94 -6.11
C PRO A 137 -11.53 6.74 -6.90
N LYS A 138 -10.51 7.00 -7.73
CA LYS A 138 -9.82 6.01 -8.58
C LYS A 138 -8.30 6.10 -8.33
N PRO A 139 -7.81 5.54 -7.21
CA PRO A 139 -6.41 5.71 -6.78
C PRO A 139 -5.39 5.34 -7.86
N ILE A 140 -5.59 4.21 -8.55
CA ILE A 140 -4.68 3.72 -9.59
C ILE A 140 -4.60 4.68 -10.78
N ALA A 141 -5.75 5.17 -11.26
CA ALA A 141 -5.80 6.13 -12.37
C ALA A 141 -5.16 7.47 -11.98
N GLU A 142 -5.29 7.87 -10.71
CA GLU A 142 -4.67 9.08 -10.20
C GLU A 142 -3.14 8.96 -10.11
N ILE A 143 -2.63 7.82 -9.62
CA ILE A 143 -1.19 7.52 -9.61
C ILE A 143 -0.65 7.54 -11.04
N GLU A 144 -1.35 6.91 -11.99
CA GLU A 144 -0.95 6.93 -13.40
C GLU A 144 -0.85 8.35 -13.95
N ARG A 145 -1.86 9.19 -13.67
CA ARG A 145 -1.89 10.60 -14.08
C ARG A 145 -0.70 11.35 -13.50
N TYR A 146 -0.43 11.19 -12.20
CA TYR A 146 0.70 11.84 -11.54
C TYR A 146 2.02 11.44 -12.20
N ILE A 147 2.24 10.13 -12.42
CA ILE A 147 3.48 9.63 -13.04
C ILE A 147 3.63 10.14 -14.48
N LYS A 148 2.54 10.15 -15.27
CA LYS A 148 2.55 10.66 -16.65
C LYS A 148 2.92 12.15 -16.72
N ASN A 149 2.45 12.95 -15.77
CA ASN A 149 2.72 14.39 -15.70
C ASN A 149 4.15 14.72 -15.27
N HIS A 150 4.88 13.78 -14.66
CA HIS A 150 6.25 13.96 -14.17
C HIS A 150 7.26 13.07 -14.90
N LYS A 151 6.96 12.63 -16.13
CA LYS A 151 7.80 11.67 -16.90
C LYS A 151 9.27 12.09 -17.10
N SER A 152 9.56 13.39 -17.11
CA SER A 152 10.91 13.93 -17.27
C SER A 152 11.67 14.09 -15.95
N GLU A 153 11.01 13.87 -14.82
CA GLU A 153 11.52 14.17 -13.49
C GLU A 153 11.65 12.90 -12.65
N LYS A 154 12.61 12.91 -11.72
CA LYS A 154 12.74 11.83 -10.75
C LYS A 154 11.62 11.95 -9.72
N ILE A 155 10.60 11.11 -9.86
CA ILE A 155 9.47 11.08 -8.93
C ILE A 155 9.94 10.60 -7.56
N ASN A 156 9.70 11.42 -6.54
CA ASN A 156 9.89 11.04 -5.15
C ASN A 156 8.65 10.26 -4.65
N PRO A 157 8.81 9.05 -4.10
CA PRO A 157 7.68 8.27 -3.60
C PRO A 157 6.84 8.97 -2.53
N ASP A 158 7.47 9.80 -1.68
CA ASP A 158 6.75 10.50 -0.62
C ASP A 158 5.87 11.65 -1.18
N ASP A 159 6.27 12.26 -2.31
CA ASP A 159 5.48 13.29 -2.99
C ASP A 159 4.26 12.66 -3.67
N LEU A 160 4.43 11.49 -4.29
CA LEU A 160 3.32 10.70 -4.87
C LEU A 160 2.31 10.26 -3.79
N ILE A 161 2.80 9.84 -2.61
CA ILE A 161 1.93 9.48 -1.48
C ILE A 161 1.16 10.71 -0.97
N THR A 162 1.84 11.83 -0.78
CA THR A 162 1.21 13.09 -0.33
C THR A 162 0.11 13.51 -1.29
N HIS A 163 0.38 13.47 -2.59
CA HIS A 163 -0.61 13.74 -3.65
C HIS A 163 -1.83 12.82 -3.53
N LEU A 164 -1.63 11.50 -3.33
CA LEU A 164 -2.75 10.58 -3.20
C LEU A 164 -3.56 10.82 -1.91
N ILE A 165 -2.91 11.14 -0.79
CA ILE A 165 -3.62 11.49 0.46
C ILE A 165 -4.55 12.69 0.23
N GLU A 166 -4.10 13.71 -0.49
CA GLU A 166 -4.92 14.88 -0.82
C GLU A 166 -6.07 14.54 -1.78
N TYR A 167 -5.82 13.69 -2.76
CA TYR A 167 -6.85 13.20 -3.69
C TYR A 167 -7.97 12.44 -2.96
N LEU A 168 -7.61 11.57 -2.00
CA LEU A 168 -8.57 10.72 -1.28
C LEU A 168 -9.37 11.45 -0.20
N LYS A 169 -9.04 12.70 0.12
CA LYS A 169 -9.81 13.56 1.05
C LYS A 169 -10.94 14.33 0.37
N LYS A 170 -10.99 14.34 -0.97
CA LYS A 170 -11.99 15.03 -1.79
C LYS A 170 -13.18 14.12 -2.08
#